data_AF-A0A946KQV3-F1
#
_entry.id   AF-A0A946KQV3-F1
#
_cell.length_a   1.000
_cell.length_b   1.000
_cell.length_c   1.000
_cell.angle_alpha   90.00
_cell.angle_beta   90.00
_cell.angle_gamma   90.00
#
_symmetry.space_group_name_H-M   'P 1'
#
loop_
_entity.id
_entity.type
_entity.pdbx_description
1 polymer ?
#
loop_
_entity_poly.entity_id
_entity_poly.type
_entity_poly.pdbx_seq_one_letter_code
_entity_poly.pdbx_strand_id
1 'polypeptide(L)' 'NTYNTNSQPYYVFLNNDGEQMVEAANYQDYGSVELFSDWLNRGLKEYNK' A
#
# COMPACT_ATOMS: atom_id res chain seq x y z
N ASN A 1 -12.98 -3.69 12.38
CA ASN A 1 -12.52 -3.93 11.00
C ASN A 1 -12.03 -2.64 10.40
N THR A 2 -10.75 -2.30 10.60
CA THR A 2 -10.18 -1.01 10.18
C THR A 2 -9.97 -0.91 8.67
N TYR A 3 -9.72 -2.02 7.98
CA TYR A 3 -9.43 -2.07 6.53
C TYR A 3 -10.51 -2.78 5.70
N ASN A 4 -11.59 -3.21 6.34
CA ASN A 4 -12.83 -3.75 5.75
C ASN A 4 -12.68 -4.67 4.51
N THR A 5 -11.65 -5.51 4.48
CA THR A 5 -11.38 -6.48 3.41
C THR A 5 -11.13 -7.86 3.99
N ASN A 6 -11.59 -8.90 3.31
CA ASN A 6 -11.27 -10.31 3.59
C ASN A 6 -10.32 -10.91 2.53
N SER A 7 -9.91 -10.12 1.53
CA SER A 7 -9.01 -10.53 0.46
C SER A 7 -7.56 -10.59 0.98
N GLN A 8 -6.85 -11.68 0.70
CA GLN A 8 -5.44 -11.85 1.03
C GLN A 8 -4.65 -12.23 -0.24
N PRO A 9 -3.42 -11.72 -0.44
CA PRO A 9 -2.69 -10.77 0.40
C PRO A 9 -3.18 -9.31 0.26
N TYR A 10 -3.05 -8.52 1.34
CA TYR A 10 -3.45 -7.11 1.42
C TYR A 10 -2.33 -6.28 2.06
N TYR A 11 -1.85 -5.27 1.33
CA TYR A 11 -0.71 -4.43 1.71
C TYR A 11 -1.17 -3.02 2.04
N VAL A 12 -0.68 -2.47 3.16
CA VAL A 12 -0.95 -1.10 3.61
C VAL A 12 0.37 -0.41 3.91
N PHE A 13 0.54 0.83 3.45
CA PHE A 13 1.73 1.64 3.71
C PHE A 13 1.40 2.68 4.78
N LEU A 14 2.09 2.63 5.93
CA LEU A 14 1.84 3.51 7.07
C LEU A 14 3.07 4.37 7.41
N ASN A 15 2.85 5.58 7.89
CA ASN A 15 3.90 6.38 8.55
C ASN A 15 4.08 5.98 10.02
N ASN A 16 4.98 6.66 10.74
CA ASN A 16 5.28 6.37 12.14
C ASN A 16 4.09 6.62 13.09
N ASP A 17 3.12 7.44 12.67
CA ASP A 17 1.90 7.75 13.41
C ASP A 17 0.76 6.77 13.09
N GLY A 18 1.01 5.78 12.22
CA GLY A 18 0.03 4.78 11.81
C GLY A 18 -0.98 5.29 10.78
N GLU A 19 -0.72 6.44 10.16
CA GLU A 19 -1.55 7.01 9.11
C GLU A 19 -1.21 6.38 7.76
N GLN A 20 -2.23 6.18 6.92
CA GLN A 20 -2.06 5.55 5.63
C GLN A 20 -1.57 6.54 4.57
N MET A 21 -0.47 6.19 3.90
CA MET A 21 0.25 7.08 2.98
C MET A 21 -0.22 6.98 1.53
N VAL A 22 -0.67 5.79 1.11
CA VAL A 22 -1.18 5.52 -0.24
C VAL A 22 -2.34 4.54 -0.17
N GLU A 23 -3.09 4.37 -1.25
CA GLU A 23 -4.13 3.35 -1.35
C GLU A 23 -3.60 1.96 -1.01
N ALA A 24 -4.43 1.06 -0.50
CA ALA A 24 -3.99 -0.30 -0.20
C ALA A 24 -3.75 -1.09 -1.50
N ALA A 25 -2.72 -1.93 -1.51
CA ALA A 25 -2.42 -2.81 -2.63
C ALA A 25 -2.86 -4.25 -2.36
N ASN A 26 -3.18 -4.98 -3.43
CA ASN A 26 -3.54 -6.39 -3.38
C ASN A 26 -2.93 -7.13 -4.59
N TYR A 27 -3.00 -8.47 -4.58
CA TYR A 27 -2.42 -9.27 -5.65
C TYR A 27 -3.11 -9.10 -7.02
N GLN A 28 -4.41 -8.81 -7.07
CA GLN A 28 -5.13 -8.67 -8.34
C GLN A 28 -4.73 -7.39 -9.09
N ASP A 29 -4.57 -6.29 -8.37
CA ASP A 29 -4.30 -4.98 -8.96
C ASP A 29 -2.80 -4.63 -9.01
N TYR A 30 -1.98 -5.25 -8.15
CA TYR A 30 -0.53 -4.99 -8.03
C TYR A 30 0.30 -6.28 -8.05
N GLY A 31 -0.21 -7.33 -8.69
CA GLY A 31 0.44 -8.65 -8.72
C GLY A 31 1.74 -8.73 -9.54
N SER A 32 2.05 -7.69 -10.33
CA SER A 32 3.31 -7.61 -11.07
C SER A 32 4.38 -6.85 -10.28
N VAL A 33 5.64 -7.25 -10.47
CA VAL A 33 6.80 -6.60 -9.82
C VAL A 33 6.84 -5.10 -10.13
N GLU A 34 6.51 -4.72 -11.35
CA GLU A 34 6.50 -3.32 -11.78
C GLU A 34 5.45 -2.49 -11.05
N LEU A 35 4.20 -2.98 -10.99
CA LEU A 35 3.10 -2.28 -10.32
C LEU A 35 3.33 -2.19 -8.81
N PHE A 36 3.86 -3.25 -8.20
CA PHE A 36 4.19 -3.24 -6.78
C PHE A 36 5.35 -2.29 -6.47
N SER A 37 6.36 -2.22 -7.35
CA SER A 37 7.50 -1.30 -7.18
C SER A 37 7.08 0.17 -7.33
N ASP A 38 6.18 0.48 -8.27
CA ASP A 38 5.59 1.82 -8.39
C ASP A 38 4.83 2.21 -7.11
N TRP A 39 3.99 1.30 -6.60
CA TRP A 39 3.24 1.53 -5.36
C TRP A 39 4.14 1.85 -4.17
N LEU A 40 5.23 1.10 -3.99
CA LEU A 40 6.24 1.37 -2.96
C LEU A 40 6.88 2.76 -3.12
N ASN A 41 7.25 3.13 -4.35
CA ASN A 41 7.87 4.42 -4.63
C ASN A 41 6.92 5.59 -4.32
N ARG A 42 5.61 5.44 -4.59
CA ARG A 42 4.61 6.44 -4.22
C ARG A 42 4.45 6.57 -2.71
N GLY A 43 4.39 5.45 -1.99
CA GLY A 43 4.35 5.45 -0.52
C GLY A 43 5.57 6.15 0.09
N LEU A 44 6.77 5.85 -0.44
CA LEU A 44 8.00 6.48 0.01
C LEU A 44 8.04 7.99 -0.32
N LYS A 45 7.53 8.40 -1.48
CA LYS A 45 7.43 9.81 -1.84
C LYS A 45 6.50 10.57 -0.90
N GLU A 46 5.36 9.97 -0.52
CA GLU A 46 4.43 10.58 0.44
C GLU A 46 5.06 10.71 1.83
N TYR A 47 5.73 9.66 2.30
CA TYR A 47 6.39 9.63 3.60
C TYR A 47 7.48 10.72 3.76
N ASN A 48 8.14 11.10 2.66
CA ASN A 48 9.23 12.08 2.66
C ASN A 48 8.78 13.53 2.37
N LYS A 49 7.48 13.80 2.26
CA LYS A 49 6.96 15.18 2.16
C LYS A 49 7.03 15.89 3.51
#